data_AF-A0A3Q4N5A8-F1
#
_entry.id   AF-A0A3Q4N5A8-F1
#
_cell.length_a   1.000
_cell.length_b   1.000
_cell.length_c   1.000
_cell.angle_alpha   90.00
_cell.angle_beta   90.00
_cell.angle_gamma   90.00
#
_symmetry.space_group_name_H-M   'P 1'
#
loop_
_entity.id
_entity.type
_entity.pdbx_description
1 polymer ?
#
loop_
_entity_poly.entity_id
_entity_poly.type
_entity_poly.pdbx_seq_one_letter_code
_entity_poly.pdbx_strand_id
1 'polypeptide(L)'
;MDKFKTVLNIAGKQTNLGFGLIALLTAGGEQIFSAVVFKCPCNELNFVYGLVFLLVPALALLLLGYILSKKTWKLLTGLCQHTGKLLCCKKLAAAGVVLFQIGTFAFVAPSTWIAVALLNGNYYECAMTGTNVSIYNKHVCRDPDSKIQCEKELHRFPCGKSVSVPQAVREDVLVTLLFIQSA
;
A
#
# COMPACT_ATOMS: atom_id res chain seq x y z
N MET A 1 26.50 3.78 -30.47
CA MET A 1 25.13 3.47 -30.00
C MET A 1 24.91 1.98 -29.77
N ASP A 2 25.69 1.11 -30.41
CA ASP A 2 25.49 -0.36 -30.37
C ASP A 2 25.72 -0.98 -28.99
N LYS A 3 26.67 -0.43 -28.21
CA LYS A 3 26.95 -0.93 -26.85
C LYS A 3 25.77 -0.74 -25.89
N PHE A 4 25.04 0.37 -25.99
CA PHE A 4 23.82 0.60 -25.22
C PHE A 4 22.73 -0.41 -25.60
N LYS A 5 22.62 -0.73 -26.90
CA LYS A 5 21.69 -1.73 -27.42
C LYS A 5 22.03 -3.14 -26.91
N THR A 6 23.31 -3.49 -26.86
CA THR A 6 23.80 -4.76 -26.30
C THR A 6 23.50 -4.87 -24.81
N VAL A 7 23.75 -3.80 -24.03
CA VAL A 7 23.46 -3.78 -22.59
C VAL A 7 21.96 -3.85 -22.32
N LEU A 8 21.13 -3.11 -23.05
CA LEU A 8 19.66 -3.20 -22.94
C LEU A 8 19.13 -4.59 -23.32
N ASN A 9 19.73 -5.25 -24.32
CA ASN A 9 19.34 -6.60 -24.72
C ASN A 9 19.72 -7.64 -23.66
N ILE A 10 20.87 -7.48 -23.00
CA ILE A 10 21.30 -8.33 -21.87
C ILE A 10 20.40 -8.07 -20.66
N ALA A 11 20.11 -6.81 -20.37
CA ALA A 11 19.26 -6.40 -19.25
C ALA A 11 17.81 -6.88 -19.43
N GLY A 12 17.26 -6.80 -20.65
CA GLY A 12 15.93 -7.31 -20.97
C GLY A 12 15.81 -8.84 -20.90
N LYS A 13 16.93 -9.57 -20.97
CA LYS A 13 16.97 -11.03 -20.84
C LYS A 13 17.03 -11.50 -19.38
N GLN A 14 17.46 -10.62 -18.47
CA GLN A 14 17.57 -10.84 -17.03
C GLN A 14 16.29 -10.40 -16.33
N THR A 15 15.40 -11.35 -16.02
CA THR A 15 14.13 -11.09 -15.30
C THR A 15 14.35 -10.38 -13.96
N ASN A 16 15.49 -10.63 -13.30
CA ASN A 16 15.88 -10.03 -12.01
C ASN A 16 16.10 -8.52 -12.08
N LEU A 17 16.63 -8.01 -13.20
CA LEU A 17 16.82 -6.56 -13.39
C LEU A 17 15.48 -5.84 -13.60
N GLY A 18 14.51 -6.51 -14.23
CA GLY A 18 13.15 -5.99 -14.37
C GLY A 18 12.44 -5.80 -13.03
N PHE A 19 12.56 -6.78 -12.12
CA PHE A 19 12.00 -6.68 -10.77
C PHE A 19 12.60 -5.53 -9.98
N GLY A 20 13.93 -5.39 -10.00
CA GLY A 20 14.63 -4.32 -9.31
C GLY A 20 14.23 -2.94 -9.82
N LEU A 21 14.13 -2.77 -11.15
CA LEU A 21 13.70 -1.50 -11.74
C LEU A 21 12.25 -1.15 -11.35
N ILE A 22 11.34 -2.11 -11.36
CA ILE A 22 9.94 -1.90 -10.95
C ILE A 22 9.86 -1.51 -9.47
N ALA A 23 10.61 -2.19 -8.61
CA ALA A 23 10.66 -1.86 -7.20
C ALA A 23 11.19 -0.43 -6.99
N LEU A 24 12.29 -0.06 -7.65
CA LEU A 24 12.88 1.29 -7.57
C LEU A 24 11.92 2.38 -8.07
N LEU A 25 11.28 2.16 -9.22
CA LEU A 25 10.30 3.12 -9.76
C LEU A 25 9.09 3.26 -8.84
N THR A 26 8.62 2.15 -8.26
CA THR A 26 7.48 2.16 -7.34
C THR A 26 7.82 2.86 -6.04
N ALA A 27 9.00 2.59 -5.48
CA ALA A 27 9.50 3.24 -4.27
C ALA A 27 9.70 4.76 -4.49
N GLY A 28 10.31 5.16 -5.60
CA GLY A 28 10.46 6.57 -5.96
C GLY A 28 9.11 7.26 -6.19
N GLY A 29 8.16 6.55 -6.82
CA GLY A 29 6.80 7.02 -6.99
C GLY A 29 6.10 7.26 -5.65
N GLU A 30 6.14 6.28 -4.75
CA GLU A 30 5.56 6.39 -3.40
C GLU A 30 6.08 7.64 -2.68
N GLN A 31 7.40 7.86 -2.68
CA GLN A 31 8.01 8.99 -2.00
C GLN A 31 7.54 10.33 -2.54
N ILE A 32 7.41 10.46 -3.87
CA ILE A 32 6.88 11.67 -4.50
C ILE A 32 5.41 11.87 -4.14
N PHE A 33 4.59 10.82 -4.19
CA PHE A 33 3.18 10.90 -3.85
C PHE A 33 2.98 11.32 -2.38
N SER A 34 3.76 10.74 -1.47
CA SER A 34 3.70 11.06 -0.05
C SER A 34 4.13 12.49 0.23
N ALA A 35 5.22 12.96 -0.39
CA ALA A 35 5.75 14.29 -0.14
C ALA A 35 4.96 15.43 -0.81
N VAL A 36 4.40 15.19 -2.01
CA VAL A 36 3.82 16.26 -2.84
C VAL A 36 2.30 16.26 -2.81
N VAL A 37 1.68 15.08 -2.78
CA VAL A 37 0.22 14.94 -2.96
C VAL A 37 -0.49 14.75 -1.62
N PHE A 38 0.11 14.00 -0.72
CA PHE A 38 -0.54 13.63 0.53
C PHE A 38 -0.45 14.73 1.59
N LYS A 39 -1.61 15.12 2.12
CA LYS A 39 -1.74 15.92 3.34
C LYS A 39 -2.91 15.40 4.16
N CYS A 40 -2.65 15.03 5.41
CA CYS A 40 -3.70 14.54 6.29
C CYS A 40 -4.73 15.67 6.55
N PRO A 41 -6.05 15.43 6.36
CA PRO A 41 -7.07 16.46 6.50
C PRO A 41 -7.37 16.82 7.96
N CYS A 42 -6.97 15.98 8.91
CA CYS A 42 -7.19 16.13 10.35
C CYS A 42 -8.64 16.37 10.73
N ASN A 43 -9.48 15.44 10.26
CA ASN A 43 -10.91 15.36 10.55
C ASN A 43 -11.31 13.89 10.72
N GLU A 44 -12.59 13.61 10.98
CA GLU A 44 -13.13 12.24 11.15
C GLU A 44 -12.92 11.32 9.93
N LEU A 45 -12.55 11.88 8.77
CA LEU A 45 -12.25 11.12 7.54
C LEU A 45 -10.81 10.62 7.44
N ASN A 46 -9.96 10.93 8.41
CA ASN A 46 -8.55 10.56 8.47
C ASN A 46 -8.31 9.07 8.20
N PHE A 47 -9.09 8.18 8.83
CA PHE A 47 -8.98 6.73 8.65
C PHE A 47 -9.15 6.31 7.19
N VAL A 48 -10.25 6.73 6.56
CA VAL A 48 -10.56 6.39 5.18
C VAL A 48 -9.57 7.03 4.22
N TYR A 49 -9.22 8.29 4.46
CA TYR A 49 -8.29 9.03 3.61
C TYR A 49 -6.90 8.37 3.59
N GLY A 50 -6.33 8.07 4.76
CA GLY A 50 -5.04 7.38 4.87
C GLY A 50 -5.05 5.99 4.22
N LEU A 51 -6.10 5.19 4.45
CA LEU A 51 -6.23 3.87 3.83
C LEU A 51 -6.39 3.92 2.31
N VAL A 52 -7.11 4.91 1.78
CA VAL A 52 -7.26 5.09 0.33
C VAL A 52 -5.90 5.32 -0.32
N PHE A 53 -5.08 6.22 0.22
CA PHE A 53 -3.73 6.49 -0.31
C PHE A 53 -2.78 5.30 -0.15
N LEU A 54 -2.98 4.46 0.87
CA LEU A 54 -2.20 3.26 1.08
C LEU A 54 -2.58 2.11 0.13
N LEU A 55 -3.88 1.87 -0.07
CA LEU A 55 -4.40 0.69 -0.79
C LEU A 55 -4.72 0.92 -2.27
N VAL A 56 -5.25 2.10 -2.64
CA VAL A 56 -5.70 2.34 -4.02
C VAL A 56 -4.54 2.31 -5.02
N PRO A 57 -3.39 2.96 -4.77
CA PRO A 57 -2.26 2.87 -5.69
C PRO A 57 -1.72 1.44 -5.81
N ALA A 58 -1.67 0.69 -4.71
CA ALA A 58 -1.26 -0.72 -4.73
C ALA A 58 -2.22 -1.57 -5.59
N LEU A 59 -3.54 -1.35 -5.47
CA LEU A 59 -4.54 -2.02 -6.29
C LEU A 59 -4.41 -1.63 -7.77
N ALA A 60 -4.19 -0.35 -8.07
CA ALA A 60 -3.98 0.12 -9.44
C ALA A 60 -2.73 -0.52 -10.07
N LEU A 61 -1.61 -0.59 -9.33
CA LEU A 61 -0.39 -1.27 -9.78
C LEU A 61 -0.61 -2.77 -10.00
N LEU A 62 -1.40 -3.42 -9.15
CA LEU A 62 -1.75 -4.83 -9.30
C LEU A 62 -2.56 -5.06 -10.59
N LEU A 63 -3.59 -4.23 -10.82
CA LEU A 63 -4.42 -4.30 -12.03
C LEU A 63 -3.60 -4.04 -13.29
N LEU A 64 -2.71 -3.04 -13.27
CA LEU A 64 -1.77 -2.78 -14.37
C LEU A 64 -0.86 -3.99 -14.62
N GLY A 65 -0.36 -4.64 -13.57
CA GLY A 65 0.43 -5.86 -13.69
C GLY A 65 -0.33 -6.99 -14.39
N TYR A 66 -1.61 -7.18 -14.07
CA TYR A 66 -2.46 -8.15 -14.76
C TYR A 66 -2.74 -7.79 -16.21
N ILE A 67 -3.05 -6.51 -16.51
CA ILE A 67 -3.34 -6.01 -17.86
C ILE A 67 -2.11 -6.12 -18.77
N LEU A 68 -0.91 -5.88 -18.27
CA LEU A 68 0.32 -5.95 -19.08
C LEU A 68 0.79 -7.40 -19.33
N SER A 69 0.26 -8.38 -18.59
CA SER A 69 0.65 -9.78 -18.73
C SER A 69 -0.01 -10.45 -19.94
N LYS A 70 0.78 -10.71 -20.98
CA LYS A 70 0.36 -11.48 -22.16
C LYS A 70 -0.20 -12.87 -21.82
N LYS A 71 0.28 -13.48 -20.72
CA LYS A 71 -0.22 -14.79 -20.25
C LYS A 71 -1.66 -14.65 -19.72
N THR A 72 -1.97 -13.57 -19.00
CA THR A 72 -3.34 -13.27 -18.52
C THR A 72 -4.31 -13.14 -19.68
N TRP A 73 -3.93 -12.39 -20.72
CA TRP A 73 -4.76 -12.24 -21.93
C TRP A 73 -4.98 -13.56 -22.66
N LYS A 74 -3.95 -14.39 -22.84
CA LYS A 74 -4.09 -15.71 -23.48
C LYS A 74 -5.05 -16.64 -22.71
N LEU A 75 -5.03 -16.60 -21.37
CA LEU A 75 -5.97 -17.37 -20.55
C LEU A 75 -7.39 -16.87 -20.71
N LEU A 76 -7.61 -15.55 -20.63
CA LEU A 76 -8.92 -14.92 -20.80
C LEU A 76 -9.52 -15.24 -22.17
N THR A 77 -8.77 -15.06 -23.25
CA THR A 77 -9.25 -15.38 -24.61
C THR A 77 -9.49 -16.88 -24.81
N GLY A 78 -8.65 -17.74 -24.23
CA GLY A 78 -8.81 -19.19 -24.31
C GLY A 78 -10.01 -19.73 -23.50
N LEU A 79 -10.44 -19.02 -22.45
CA LEU A 79 -11.64 -19.33 -21.70
C LEU A 79 -12.91 -18.96 -22.47
N CYS A 80 -12.90 -17.81 -23.16
CA CYS A 80 -14.04 -17.30 -23.93
C CYS A 80 -14.30 -18.04 -25.26
N GLN A 81 -13.29 -18.67 -25.87
CA GLN A 81 -13.45 -19.38 -27.14
C GLN A 81 -14.04 -20.80 -27.03
N HIS A 82 -14.15 -21.38 -25.83
CA HIS A 82 -14.49 -22.80 -25.69
C HIS A 82 -15.53 -23.04 -24.58
N THR A 83 -16.75 -22.53 -24.80
CA THR A 83 -17.91 -22.62 -23.89
C THR A 83 -18.62 -23.98 -24.03
N GLY A 84 -17.97 -25.05 -23.55
CA GLY A 84 -18.61 -26.35 -23.29
C GLY A 84 -18.87 -26.53 -21.79
N LYS A 85 -20.14 -26.73 -21.41
CA LYS A 85 -20.65 -26.65 -20.01
C LYS A 85 -20.02 -27.60 -18.97
N LEU A 86 -19.23 -28.61 -19.35
CA LEU A 86 -18.78 -29.67 -18.41
C LEU A 86 -17.33 -29.51 -17.86
N LEU A 87 -16.52 -28.58 -18.38
CA LEU A 87 -15.09 -28.42 -18.00
C LEU A 87 -14.78 -27.18 -17.14
N CYS A 88 -15.82 -26.45 -16.69
CA CYS A 88 -15.70 -25.13 -16.08
C CYS A 88 -14.82 -25.12 -14.82
N CYS A 89 -15.03 -26.04 -13.87
CA CYS A 89 -14.31 -26.04 -12.58
C CYS A 89 -12.82 -26.38 -12.72
N LYS A 90 -12.44 -27.36 -13.57
CA LYS A 90 -11.02 -27.68 -13.83
C LYS A 90 -10.31 -26.56 -14.59
N LYS A 91 -11.00 -25.88 -15.50
CA LYS A 91 -10.47 -24.72 -16.22
C LYS A 91 -10.34 -23.48 -15.32
N LEU A 92 -11.27 -23.24 -14.40
CA LEU A 92 -11.17 -22.19 -13.38
C LEU A 92 -10.02 -22.45 -12.42
N ALA A 93 -9.83 -23.70 -11.97
CA ALA A 93 -8.69 -24.08 -11.14
C ALA A 93 -7.35 -23.86 -11.89
N ALA A 94 -7.26 -24.27 -13.15
CA ALA A 94 -6.08 -24.03 -13.98
C ALA A 94 -5.83 -22.53 -14.24
N ALA A 95 -6.88 -21.75 -14.51
CA ALA A 95 -6.80 -20.30 -14.65
C ALA A 95 -6.34 -19.63 -13.34
N GLY A 96 -6.84 -20.08 -12.19
CA GLY A 96 -6.39 -19.64 -10.87
C GLY A 96 -4.92 -19.96 -10.61
N VAL A 97 -4.44 -21.14 -10.98
CA VAL A 97 -3.03 -21.53 -10.87
C VAL A 97 -2.13 -20.66 -11.76
N VAL A 98 -2.54 -20.35 -12.99
CA VAL A 98 -1.73 -19.49 -13.87
C VAL A 98 -1.80 -18.02 -13.43
N LEU A 99 -2.93 -17.53 -12.92
CA LEU A 99 -3.03 -16.22 -12.28
C LEU A 99 -2.11 -16.14 -11.05
N PHE A 100 -2.04 -17.20 -10.24
CA PHE A 100 -1.12 -17.29 -9.11
C PHE A 100 0.35 -17.29 -9.56
N GLN A 101 0.68 -18.02 -10.64
CA GLN A 101 2.04 -18.00 -11.23
C GLN A 101 2.43 -16.63 -11.80
N ILE A 102 1.49 -15.92 -12.44
CA ILE A 102 1.68 -14.54 -12.92
C ILE A 102 1.76 -13.55 -11.75
N GLY A 103 1.10 -13.88 -10.64
CA GLY A 103 1.09 -13.11 -9.41
C GLY A 103 2.50 -12.78 -8.92
N THR A 104 3.47 -13.69 -9.06
CA THR A 104 4.85 -13.46 -8.59
C THR A 104 5.49 -12.19 -9.16
N PHE A 105 5.14 -11.76 -10.37
CA PHE A 105 5.62 -10.50 -10.96
C PHE A 105 4.67 -9.33 -10.73
N ALA A 106 3.36 -9.60 -10.74
CA ALA A 106 2.33 -8.58 -10.52
C ALA A 106 2.30 -8.07 -9.07
N PHE A 107 2.74 -8.86 -8.09
CA PHE A 107 2.76 -8.47 -6.67
C PHE A 107 3.98 -7.65 -6.26
N VAL A 108 5.08 -7.67 -7.04
CA VAL A 108 6.31 -6.94 -6.65
C VAL A 108 6.06 -5.44 -6.50
N ALA A 109 5.38 -4.81 -7.45
CA ALA A 109 5.06 -3.39 -7.37
C ALA A 109 4.10 -3.08 -6.19
N PRO A 110 2.91 -3.71 -6.07
CA PRO A 110 2.02 -3.50 -4.93
C PRO A 110 2.68 -3.73 -3.56
N SER A 111 3.44 -4.81 -3.42
CA SER A 111 4.15 -5.11 -2.17
C SER A 111 5.23 -4.07 -1.87
N THR A 112 5.97 -3.62 -2.88
CA THR A 112 6.97 -2.56 -2.72
C THR A 112 6.32 -1.23 -2.34
N TRP A 113 5.20 -0.86 -2.98
CA TRP A 113 4.43 0.33 -2.61
C TRP A 113 4.02 0.29 -1.14
N ILE A 114 3.35 -0.79 -0.71
CA ILE A 114 2.88 -0.93 0.66
C ILE A 114 4.05 -0.90 1.65
N ALA A 115 5.15 -1.60 1.35
CA ALA A 115 6.32 -1.63 2.22
C ALA A 115 6.93 -0.23 2.39
N VAL A 116 7.14 0.51 1.30
CA VAL A 116 7.73 1.85 1.36
C VAL A 116 6.78 2.85 2.01
N ALA A 117 5.48 2.79 1.69
CA ALA A 117 4.45 3.61 2.31
C ALA A 117 4.35 3.39 3.83
N LEU A 118 4.48 2.13 4.26
CA LEU A 118 4.56 1.81 5.69
C LEU A 118 5.87 2.31 6.30
N LEU A 119 7.03 2.10 5.66
CA LEU A 119 8.30 2.63 6.17
C LEU A 119 8.29 4.16 6.33
N ASN A 120 7.57 4.87 5.46
CA ASN A 120 7.38 6.31 5.55
C ASN A 120 6.38 6.72 6.65
N GLY A 121 5.39 5.87 6.95
CA GLY A 121 4.48 6.02 8.10
C GLY A 121 3.35 7.04 7.91
N ASN A 122 3.50 8.04 7.05
CA ASN A 122 2.54 9.16 6.92
C ASN A 122 1.08 8.74 6.69
N TYR A 123 0.84 7.77 5.80
CA TYR A 123 -0.52 7.29 5.51
C TYR A 123 -1.09 6.48 6.68
N TYR A 124 -0.24 5.67 7.32
CA TYR A 124 -0.63 4.82 8.45
C TYR A 124 -0.93 5.66 9.69
N GLU A 125 -0.07 6.64 10.00
CA GLU A 125 -0.27 7.59 11.09
C GLU A 125 -1.59 8.37 10.92
N CYS A 126 -1.83 8.93 9.73
CA CYS A 126 -3.07 9.61 9.43
C CYS A 126 -4.28 8.67 9.55
N ALA A 127 -4.17 7.43 9.07
CA ALA A 127 -5.27 6.47 9.17
C ALA A 127 -5.60 6.12 10.63
N MET A 128 -4.57 5.74 11.40
CA MET A 128 -4.72 5.24 12.76
C MET A 128 -5.15 6.31 13.76
N THR A 129 -4.70 7.55 13.59
CA THR A 129 -5.17 8.67 14.44
C THR A 129 -6.64 9.01 14.22
N GLY A 130 -7.24 8.62 13.09
CA GLY A 130 -8.66 8.79 12.79
C GLY A 130 -9.53 7.56 13.09
N THR A 131 -9.01 6.53 13.75
CA THR A 131 -9.77 5.30 14.00
C THR A 131 -10.78 5.45 15.15
N ASN A 132 -11.94 4.81 15.00
CA ASN A 132 -13.01 4.80 16.01
C ASN A 132 -12.94 3.58 16.94
N VAL A 133 -11.83 2.85 16.94
CA VAL A 133 -11.66 1.64 17.76
C VAL A 133 -11.33 2.05 19.20
N SER A 134 -12.32 2.00 20.09
CA SER A 134 -12.17 2.44 21.49
C SER A 134 -11.05 1.72 22.26
N ILE A 135 -10.86 0.41 22.03
CA ILE A 135 -9.79 -0.36 22.69
C ILE A 135 -8.42 0.18 22.29
N TYR A 136 -8.24 0.48 21.01
CA TYR A 136 -7.02 1.01 20.45
C TYR A 136 -6.76 2.44 20.94
N ASN A 137 -7.76 3.32 20.87
CA ASN A 137 -7.63 4.71 21.33
C ASN A 137 -7.25 4.77 22.82
N LYS A 138 -7.83 3.89 23.66
CA LYS A 138 -7.45 3.76 25.07
C LYS A 138 -6.04 3.22 25.30
N HIS A 139 -5.54 2.38 24.40
CA HIS A 139 -4.19 1.84 24.49
C HIS A 139 -3.14 2.90 24.16
N VAL A 140 -3.41 3.68 23.12
CA VAL A 140 -2.53 4.76 22.64
C VAL A 140 -2.61 5.97 23.59
N CYS A 141 -3.80 6.38 24.00
CA CYS A 141 -4.02 7.43 25.02
C CYS A 141 -3.98 6.84 26.45
N ARG A 142 -2.77 6.47 26.90
CA ARG A 142 -2.57 5.84 28.22
C ARG A 142 -2.52 6.84 29.38
N ASP A 143 -2.14 8.08 29.09
CA ASP A 143 -1.99 9.14 30.09
C ASP A 143 -3.33 9.44 30.79
N PRO A 144 -3.41 9.29 32.13
CA PRO A 144 -4.67 9.40 32.85
C PRO A 144 -5.22 10.84 32.92
N ASP A 145 -4.36 11.85 32.92
CA ASP A 145 -4.74 13.26 33.08
C ASP A 145 -5.28 13.85 31.76
N SER A 146 -4.79 13.36 30.63
CA SER A 146 -5.14 13.84 29.29
C SER A 146 -6.01 12.87 28.48
N LYS A 147 -6.34 11.68 29.02
CA LYS A 147 -7.03 10.59 28.32
C LYS A 147 -8.24 11.01 27.48
N ILE A 148 -9.21 11.70 28.11
CA ILE A 148 -10.48 12.10 27.47
C ILE A 148 -10.21 13.04 26.29
N GLN A 149 -9.29 13.99 26.48
CA GLN A 149 -8.95 14.96 25.46
C GLN A 149 -8.06 14.37 24.37
N CYS A 150 -7.17 13.45 24.73
CA CYS A 150 -6.37 12.67 23.79
C CYS A 150 -7.27 11.87 22.85
N GLU A 151 -8.24 11.11 23.37
CA GLU A 151 -9.19 10.34 22.54
C GLU A 151 -10.00 11.25 21.61
N LYS A 152 -10.35 12.46 22.07
CA LYS A 152 -11.14 13.43 21.30
C LYS A 152 -10.33 14.18 20.23
N GLU A 153 -9.06 14.50 20.50
CA GLU A 153 -8.19 15.26 19.61
C GLU A 153 -7.21 14.39 18.81
N LEU A 154 -7.28 13.07 18.93
CA LEU A 154 -6.35 12.12 18.32
C LEU A 154 -6.17 12.36 16.82
N HIS A 155 -7.28 12.60 16.09
CA HIS A 155 -7.28 12.88 14.65
C HIS A 155 -6.53 14.16 14.24
N ARG A 156 -6.18 15.04 15.19
CA ARG A 156 -5.45 16.29 14.92
C ARG A 156 -3.95 16.18 15.13
N PHE A 157 -3.48 15.09 15.72
CA PHE A 157 -2.07 14.90 16.06
C PHE A 157 -1.15 14.98 14.85
N PRO A 158 -1.47 14.37 13.67
CA PRO A 158 -0.64 14.46 12.47
C PRO A 158 -0.46 15.89 11.93
N CYS A 159 -1.42 16.79 12.23
CA CYS A 159 -1.35 18.18 11.80
C CYS A 159 -0.65 19.11 12.79
N GLY A 160 -0.19 18.58 13.92
CA GLY A 160 0.43 19.39 14.96
C GLY A 160 -0.54 20.28 15.75
N LYS A 161 -1.85 20.03 15.69
CA LYS A 161 -2.91 20.92 16.23
C LYS A 161 -3.68 20.28 17.40
N SER A 162 -3.05 20.11 18.56
CA SER A 162 -3.73 19.90 19.86
C SER A 162 -3.61 21.17 20.68
N VAL A 163 -4.75 21.68 21.17
CA VAL A 163 -4.81 22.93 21.96
C VAL A 163 -4.70 22.62 23.45
N SER A 164 -5.15 21.43 23.83
CA SER A 164 -5.38 21.01 25.22
C SER A 164 -4.61 19.77 25.64
N VAL A 165 -3.91 19.13 24.70
CA VAL A 165 -3.03 17.98 24.98
C VAL A 165 -1.57 18.46 24.96
N PRO A 166 -0.77 18.19 26.00
CA PRO A 166 0.65 18.51 26.03
C PRO A 166 1.41 17.93 24.83
N GLN A 167 2.41 18.64 24.35
CA GLN A 167 3.20 18.20 23.20
C GLN A 167 3.91 16.86 23.46
N ALA A 168 4.40 16.62 24.68
CA ALA A 168 5.02 15.36 25.07
C ALA A 168 4.07 14.15 24.87
N VAL A 169 2.82 14.26 25.31
CA VAL A 169 1.82 13.19 25.14
C VAL A 169 1.53 12.92 23.66
N ARG A 170 1.50 13.98 22.83
CA ARG A 170 1.34 13.82 21.38
C ARG A 170 2.51 13.06 20.78
N GLU A 171 3.74 13.43 21.12
CA GLU A 171 4.94 12.78 20.62
C GLU A 171 5.02 11.31 21.08
N ASP A 172 4.68 11.02 22.35
CA ASP A 172 4.61 9.66 22.89
C ASP A 172 3.60 8.79 22.13
N VAL A 173 2.43 9.37 21.82
CA VAL A 173 1.41 8.70 21.00
C VAL A 173 1.95 8.40 19.61
N LEU A 174 2.55 9.37 18.91
CA LEU A 174 3.10 9.17 17.57
C LEU A 174 4.22 8.13 17.55
N VAL A 175 5.09 8.12 18.57
CA VAL A 175 6.13 7.10 18.74
C VAL A 175 5.49 5.72 18.97
N THR A 176 4.44 5.64 19.78
CA THR A 176 3.70 4.39 20.01
C THR A 176 3.08 3.85 18.71
N LEU A 177 2.57 4.72 17.84
CA LEU A 177 2.07 4.32 16.52
C LEU A 177 3.16 3.69 15.65
N LEU A 178 4.35 4.29 15.62
CA LEU A 178 5.50 3.74 14.88
C LEU A 178 5.93 2.37 15.42
N PHE A 179 5.88 2.17 16.75
CA PHE A 179 6.14 0.87 17.36
C PHE A 179 5.09 -0.18 16.98
N ILE A 180 3.80 0.16 17.05
CA ILE A 180 2.71 -0.76 16.65
C ILE A 180 2.81 -1.14 15.18
N GLN A 181 3.25 -0.23 14.33
CA GLN A 181 3.44 -0.48 12.91
C GLN A 181 4.62 -1.42 12.61
N SER A 182 5.63 -1.43 13.49
CA SER A 182 6.87 -2.20 13.33
C SER A 182 6.82 -3.58 14.02
N ALA A 183 5.77 -3.86 14.80
CA ALA A 183 5.56 -5.09 15.57
C ALA A 183 4.67 -6.09 14.82
#